data_AF-A0A534V205-F1
#
_entry.id   AF-A0A534V205-F1
#
_cell.length_a   1.000
_cell.length_b   1.000
_cell.length_c   1.000
_cell.angle_alpha   90.00
_cell.angle_beta   90.00
_cell.angle_gamma   90.00
#
_symmetry.space_group_name_H-M   'P 1'
#
loop_
_entity.id
_entity.type
_entity.pdbx_description
1 polymer ?
#
loop_
_entity_poly.entity_id
_entity_poly.type
_entity_poly.pdbx_seq_one_letter_code
_entity_poly.pdbx_strand_id
1 'polypeptide(L)'
;MNEEGPRTGVWIIGARGAVATTTIVGARAAARRLFPLRGVTTEGPRGEGLSMPAASALVFGGWEVRAGSLLEAATELAESGRIFDPRLLDPLALDLQDIDGNIVRGGTRGSPSPCGTAEDAETPAEVVESLGGDLRSFRRRHSLERVVVVNLATTEPVFTTPEDHLTLAGLEESLRSGGSAVFRPSTLYAYAAMREGAAFINFAASPAALAPAIRELAEREGVPFAGTDGKTGETLVKSALASLFRERDLQVLAWHGDNVLGNADGAALNAP
;
A
#
# COMPACT_ATOMS: atom_id res chain seq x y z
N MET A 1 6.63 16.21 30.77
CA MET A 1 7.35 16.13 29.49
C MET A 1 6.97 14.79 28.89
N ASN A 2 6.24 14.76 27.78
CA ASN A 2 5.84 13.49 27.16
C ASN A 2 7.07 12.82 26.54
N GLU A 3 7.49 11.69 27.10
CA GLU A 3 8.54 10.80 26.60
C GLU A 3 8.07 9.97 25.39
N GLU A 4 7.37 10.58 24.42
CA GLU A 4 7.06 9.90 23.18
C GLU A 4 7.87 10.53 22.07
N GLY A 5 8.88 9.78 21.59
CA GLY A 5 9.65 10.15 20.41
C GLY A 5 8.76 10.33 19.18
N PRO A 6 9.33 10.81 18.06
CA PRO A 6 8.54 11.12 16.87
C PRO A 6 7.72 9.93 16.35
N ARG A 7 6.44 10.18 16.07
CA ARG A 7 5.51 9.17 15.55
C ARG A 7 5.49 9.19 14.03
N THR A 8 5.44 7.99 13.43
CA THR A 8 5.41 7.80 11.97
C THR A 8 4.08 7.20 11.57
N GLY A 9 3.37 7.87 10.66
CA GLY A 9 2.16 7.35 10.04
C GLY A 9 2.47 6.34 8.94
N VAL A 10 1.75 5.21 8.97
CA VAL A 10 1.72 4.24 7.88
C VAL A 10 0.28 4.21 7.34
N TRP A 11 0.09 4.75 6.15
CA TRP A 11 -1.22 4.87 5.53
C TRP A 11 -1.35 3.86 4.39
N ILE A 12 -2.24 2.90 4.53
CA ILE A 12 -2.31 1.74 3.63
C ILE A 12 -3.46 1.87 2.65
N ILE A 13 -3.19 1.74 1.35
CA ILE A 13 -4.24 1.57 0.33
C ILE A 13 -4.60 0.08 0.30
N GLY A 14 -5.88 -0.25 0.47
CA GLY A 14 -6.32 -1.64 0.68
C GLY A 14 -6.11 -2.09 2.13
N ALA A 15 -6.44 -1.22 3.09
CA ALA A 15 -6.07 -1.35 4.50
C ALA A 15 -6.58 -2.62 5.20
N ARG A 16 -7.63 -3.28 4.69
CA ARG A 16 -8.15 -4.54 5.25
C ARG A 16 -7.75 -5.77 4.43
N GLY A 17 -6.87 -5.60 3.44
CA GLY A 17 -6.34 -6.69 2.61
C GLY A 17 -5.49 -7.66 3.44
N ALA A 18 -5.30 -8.90 2.94
CA ALA A 18 -4.58 -9.93 3.67
C ALA A 18 -3.18 -9.49 4.15
N VAL A 19 -2.41 -8.84 3.25
CA VAL A 19 -1.07 -8.33 3.56
C VAL A 19 -1.13 -7.16 4.54
N ALA A 20 -2.06 -6.22 4.33
CA ALA A 20 -2.23 -5.05 5.19
C ALA A 20 -2.59 -5.44 6.62
N THR A 21 -3.63 -6.25 6.78
CA THR A 21 -4.11 -6.74 8.08
C THR A 21 -3.03 -7.54 8.81
N THR A 22 -2.33 -8.44 8.11
CA THR A 22 -1.23 -9.22 8.72
C THR A 22 -0.07 -8.32 9.16
N THR A 23 0.24 -7.27 8.37
CA THR A 23 1.28 -6.28 8.72
C THR A 23 0.89 -5.52 9.99
N ILE A 24 -0.36 -5.06 10.09
CA ILE A 24 -0.86 -4.33 11.25
C ILE A 24 -0.85 -5.23 12.50
N VAL A 25 -1.39 -6.45 12.39
CA VAL A 25 -1.42 -7.45 13.48
C VAL A 25 0.00 -7.75 13.95
N GLY A 26 0.93 -8.03 13.03
CA GLY A 26 2.33 -8.32 13.36
C GLY A 26 3.03 -7.15 14.06
N ALA A 27 2.84 -5.92 13.56
CA ALA A 27 3.41 -4.72 14.17
C ALA A 27 2.84 -4.46 15.58
N ARG A 28 1.54 -4.67 15.79
CA ARG A 28 0.91 -4.52 17.12
C ARG A 28 1.31 -5.63 18.09
N ALA A 29 1.38 -6.88 17.63
CA ALA A 29 1.90 -7.99 18.41
C ALA A 29 3.33 -7.71 18.89
N ALA A 30 4.19 -7.17 18.02
CA ALA A 30 5.54 -6.76 18.38
C ALA A 30 5.57 -5.58 19.35
N ALA A 31 4.75 -4.55 19.12
CA ALA A 31 4.64 -3.41 20.02
C ALA A 31 4.20 -3.82 21.43
N ARG A 32 3.33 -4.83 21.56
CA ARG A 32 2.91 -5.45 22.82
C ARG A 32 3.85 -6.54 23.34
N ARG A 33 4.98 -6.79 22.67
CA ARG A 33 5.98 -7.81 23.02
C ARG A 33 5.42 -9.24 23.07
N LEU A 34 4.36 -9.52 22.31
CA LEU A 34 3.77 -10.86 22.19
C LEU A 34 4.60 -11.75 21.26
N PHE A 35 5.14 -11.18 20.19
CA PHE A 35 6.01 -11.85 19.23
C PHE A 35 7.14 -10.95 18.75
N PRO A 36 8.34 -11.47 18.48
CA PRO A 36 9.41 -10.70 17.86
C PRO A 36 9.14 -10.44 16.36
N LEU A 37 9.68 -9.35 15.81
CA LEU A 37 9.63 -8.99 14.38
C LEU A 37 10.56 -9.87 13.51
N ARG A 38 10.36 -11.19 13.54
CA ARG A 38 11.11 -12.11 12.68
C ARG A 38 10.72 -11.91 11.22
N GLY A 39 11.72 -11.90 10.34
CA GLY A 39 11.53 -11.70 8.90
C GLY A 39 11.52 -10.22 8.47
N VAL A 40 11.47 -9.28 9.41
CA VAL A 40 11.69 -7.86 9.12
C VAL A 40 13.19 -7.63 8.91
N THR A 41 13.58 -7.32 7.67
CA THR A 41 15.00 -7.29 7.26
C THR A 41 15.81 -6.23 8.00
N THR A 42 15.18 -5.14 8.45
CA THR A 42 15.80 -4.05 9.21
C THR A 42 15.89 -4.33 10.71
N GLU A 43 15.38 -5.45 11.21
CA GLU A 43 15.57 -5.88 12.62
C GLU A 43 16.83 -6.75 12.79
N GLY A 44 17.49 -7.09 11.68
CA GLY A 44 18.77 -7.80 11.66
C GLY A 44 19.95 -6.89 11.27
N PRO A 45 21.07 -7.48 10.80
CA PRO A 45 22.29 -6.72 10.48
C PRO A 45 22.11 -5.60 9.45
N ARG A 46 21.11 -5.70 8.58
CA ARG A 46 20.82 -4.65 7.58
C ARG A 46 20.23 -3.38 8.18
N GLY A 47 19.71 -3.44 9.40
CA GLY A 47 19.23 -2.28 10.14
C GLY A 47 20.26 -1.63 11.05
N GLU A 48 21.45 -2.24 11.21
CA GLU A 48 22.49 -1.69 12.08
C GLU A 48 22.90 -0.29 11.62
N GLY A 49 22.82 0.68 12.53
CA GLY A 49 23.10 2.09 12.25
C GLY A 49 21.96 2.87 11.58
N LEU A 50 20.84 2.23 11.24
CA LEU A 50 19.65 2.91 10.73
C LEU A 50 18.77 3.38 11.89
N SER A 51 18.33 4.65 11.84
CA SER A 51 17.36 5.20 12.79
C SER A 51 15.94 4.83 12.37
N MET A 52 15.51 3.60 12.70
CA MET A 52 14.17 3.11 12.38
C MET A 52 13.17 3.42 13.51
N PRO A 53 11.91 3.82 13.20
CA PRO A 53 10.88 3.95 14.22
C PRO A 53 10.58 2.59 14.83
N ALA A 54 10.47 2.53 16.16
CA ALA A 54 10.02 1.33 16.85
C ALA A 54 8.60 0.95 16.42
N ALA A 55 8.25 -0.33 16.49
CA ALA A 55 6.92 -0.81 16.15
C ALA A 55 5.80 -0.07 16.89
N SER A 56 6.01 0.32 18.15
CA SER A 56 5.06 1.09 18.96
C SER A 56 4.88 2.54 18.49
N ALA A 57 5.86 3.13 17.80
CA ALA A 57 5.81 4.49 17.26
C ALA A 57 5.09 4.57 15.91
N LEU A 58 4.76 3.43 15.30
CA LEU A 58 3.97 3.36 14.08
C LEU A 58 2.48 3.58 14.38
N VAL A 59 1.86 4.46 13.62
CA VAL A 59 0.42 4.74 13.66
C VAL A 59 -0.19 4.32 12.32
N PHE A 60 -1.18 3.45 12.35
CA PHE A 60 -1.80 2.91 11.14
C PHE A 60 -3.12 3.61 10.83
N GLY A 61 -3.37 3.78 9.54
CA GLY A 61 -4.63 4.21 8.95
C GLY A 61 -4.65 3.79 7.47
N GLY A 62 -5.65 4.22 6.72
CA GLY A 62 -5.66 3.89 5.31
C GLY A 62 -6.97 4.12 4.59
N TRP A 63 -6.96 3.74 3.32
CA TRP A 63 -8.15 3.69 2.48
C TRP A 63 -8.57 2.24 2.25
N GLU A 64 -9.87 2.00 2.35
CA GLU A 64 -10.47 0.72 2.02
C GLU A 64 -11.80 0.92 1.30
N VAL A 65 -12.09 0.06 0.33
CA VAL A 65 -13.31 0.11 -0.49
C VAL A 65 -14.32 -0.93 -0.02
N ARG A 66 -13.84 -2.02 0.59
CA ARG A 66 -14.65 -3.08 1.17
C ARG A 66 -15.25 -2.65 2.50
N ALA A 67 -16.49 -3.10 2.73
CA ALA A 67 -17.15 -2.98 4.02
C ALA A 67 -16.51 -3.89 5.08
N GLY A 68 -16.95 -3.73 6.33
CA GLY A 68 -16.47 -4.50 7.48
C GLY A 68 -15.55 -3.68 8.38
N SER A 69 -14.76 -4.38 9.19
CA SER A 69 -13.77 -3.82 10.12
C SER A 69 -12.44 -4.55 9.99
N LEU A 70 -11.37 -3.92 10.48
CA LEU A 70 -10.05 -4.54 10.55
C LEU A 70 -10.03 -5.80 11.42
N LEU A 71 -10.83 -5.82 12.50
CA LEU A 71 -10.93 -6.99 13.38
C LEU A 71 -11.60 -8.18 12.67
N GLU A 72 -12.67 -7.94 11.90
CA GLU A 72 -13.31 -8.98 11.08
C GLU A 72 -12.33 -9.52 10.04
N ALA A 73 -11.61 -8.64 9.33
CA ALA A 73 -10.58 -9.05 8.38
C ALA A 73 -9.47 -9.88 9.04
N ALA A 74 -9.05 -9.51 10.25
CA ALA A 74 -8.03 -10.26 10.99
C ALA A 74 -8.54 -11.63 11.46
N THR A 75 -9.81 -11.70 11.86
CA THR A 75 -10.49 -12.94 12.25
C THR A 75 -10.59 -13.91 11.08
N GLU A 76 -11.02 -13.43 9.91
CA GLU A 76 -11.09 -14.24 8.69
C GLU A 76 -9.72 -14.84 8.32
N LEU A 77 -8.65 -14.05 8.40
CA LEU A 77 -7.29 -14.53 8.12
C LEU A 77 -6.78 -15.56 9.13
N ALA A 78 -7.18 -15.44 10.40
CA ALA A 78 -6.79 -16.38 11.45
C ALA A 78 -7.55 -17.70 11.34
N GLU A 79 -8.86 -17.65 11.12
CA GLU A 79 -9.73 -18.83 11.12
C GLU A 79 -9.73 -19.58 9.79
N SER A 80 -9.97 -18.85 8.69
CA SER A 80 -10.07 -19.42 7.34
C SER A 80 -8.70 -19.51 6.69
N GLY A 81 -7.92 -18.41 6.76
CA GLY A 81 -6.61 -18.32 6.14
C GLY A 81 -5.50 -19.04 6.90
N ARG A 82 -5.68 -19.29 8.22
CA ARG A 82 -4.68 -19.85 9.14
C ARG A 82 -3.32 -19.13 9.05
N ILE A 83 -3.33 -17.82 8.81
CA ILE A 83 -2.12 -17.02 8.64
C ILE A 83 -1.37 -16.85 9.98
N PHE A 84 -2.12 -16.75 11.09
CA PHE A 84 -1.60 -16.68 12.45
C PHE A 84 -2.60 -17.27 13.45
N ASP A 85 -2.16 -17.49 14.68
CA ASP A 85 -2.99 -18.08 15.74
C ASP A 85 -4.12 -17.11 16.15
N PRO A 86 -5.40 -17.52 16.13
CA PRO A 86 -6.53 -16.67 16.50
C PRO A 86 -6.45 -16.08 17.92
N ARG A 87 -5.76 -16.76 18.85
CA ARG A 87 -5.58 -16.28 20.23
C ARG A 87 -4.77 -14.98 20.30
N LEU A 88 -4.10 -14.60 19.22
CA LEU A 88 -3.41 -13.31 19.10
C LEU A 88 -4.40 -12.14 19.01
N LEU A 89 -5.64 -12.36 18.60
CA LEU A 89 -6.62 -11.29 18.40
C LEU A 89 -7.15 -10.73 19.72
N ASP A 90 -7.36 -11.56 20.74
CA ASP A 90 -7.86 -11.12 22.05
C ASP A 90 -7.05 -9.96 22.66
N PRO A 91 -5.70 -10.06 22.81
CA PRO A 91 -4.91 -8.96 23.35
C PRO A 91 -4.74 -7.78 22.39
N LEU A 92 -5.15 -7.90 21.12
CA LEU A 92 -5.00 -6.86 20.10
C LEU A 92 -6.32 -6.20 19.70
N ALA A 93 -7.46 -6.67 20.20
CA ALA A 93 -8.79 -6.24 19.75
C ALA A 93 -8.99 -4.72 19.81
N LEU A 94 -8.61 -4.08 20.92
CA LEU A 94 -8.68 -2.63 21.09
C LEU A 94 -7.73 -1.89 20.13
N ASP A 95 -6.51 -2.40 19.91
CA ASP A 95 -5.58 -1.76 18.97
C ASP A 95 -6.15 -1.78 17.55
N LEU A 96 -6.74 -2.91 17.14
CA LEU A 96 -7.33 -3.07 15.82
C LEU A 96 -8.57 -2.18 15.65
N GLN A 97 -9.39 -2.04 16.70
CA GLN A 97 -10.53 -1.13 16.71
C GLN A 97 -10.11 0.34 16.58
N ASP A 98 -9.09 0.76 17.34
CA ASP A 98 -8.56 2.13 17.29
C ASP A 98 -7.93 2.46 15.93
N ILE A 99 -7.25 1.47 15.32
CA ILE A 99 -6.68 1.61 13.97
C ILE A 99 -7.80 1.66 12.92
N ASP A 100 -8.86 0.86 13.05
CA ASP A 100 -9.99 0.87 12.13
C ASP A 100 -10.69 2.24 12.10
N GLY A 101 -10.70 2.98 13.22
CA GLY A 101 -11.16 4.37 13.27
C GLY A 101 -10.35 5.36 12.42
N ASN A 102 -9.16 4.97 11.94
CA ASN A 102 -8.36 5.73 10.98
C ASN A 102 -8.47 5.19 9.54
N ILE A 103 -9.25 4.13 9.31
CA ILE A 103 -9.51 3.58 7.98
C ILE A 103 -10.77 4.26 7.44
N VAL A 104 -10.61 4.98 6.33
CA VAL A 104 -11.70 5.70 5.68
C VAL A 104 -11.97 5.13 4.29
N ARG A 105 -13.12 5.49 3.72
CA ARG A 105 -13.48 5.03 2.37
C ARG A 105 -12.52 5.64 1.35
N GLY A 106 -11.88 4.81 0.54
CA GLY A 106 -11.05 5.27 -0.57
C GLY A 106 -11.88 5.73 -1.78
N GLY A 107 -11.30 6.61 -2.60
CA GLY A 107 -11.88 6.99 -3.89
C GLY A 107 -11.79 5.85 -4.92
N THR A 108 -12.89 5.56 -5.62
CA THR A 108 -12.98 4.41 -6.55
C THR A 108 -13.14 4.79 -8.01
N ARG A 109 -12.71 5.99 -8.46
CA ARG A 109 -12.80 6.31 -9.90
C ARG A 109 -12.03 5.25 -10.71
N GLY A 110 -12.78 4.38 -11.40
CA GLY A 110 -12.30 3.13 -12.01
C GLY A 110 -13.21 1.90 -11.83
N SER A 111 -14.20 1.94 -10.92
CA SER A 111 -15.25 0.92 -10.82
C SER A 111 -16.63 1.58 -10.87
N PRO A 112 -17.54 1.18 -11.78
CA PRO A 112 -18.86 1.79 -11.87
C PRO A 112 -19.63 1.59 -10.56
N SER A 113 -20.28 2.65 -10.08
CA SER A 113 -21.28 2.51 -9.02
C SER A 113 -22.42 1.64 -9.55
N PRO A 114 -22.82 0.55 -8.86
CA PRO A 114 -23.91 -0.29 -9.33
C PRO A 114 -25.28 0.43 -9.36
N CYS A 115 -25.38 1.66 -8.82
CA CYS A 115 -26.64 2.40 -8.69
C CYS A 115 -26.57 3.91 -9.00
N GLY A 116 -25.47 4.43 -9.57
CA GLY A 116 -25.34 5.88 -9.87
C GLY A 116 -25.46 6.19 -11.37
N THR A 117 -26.25 7.20 -11.73
CA THR A 117 -26.17 7.83 -13.05
C THR A 117 -24.80 8.50 -13.20
N ALA A 118 -24.28 8.58 -14.44
CA ALA A 118 -22.96 9.13 -14.73
C ALA A 118 -22.75 10.61 -14.33
N GLU A 119 -23.82 11.30 -13.93
CA GLU A 119 -23.86 12.73 -13.60
C GLU A 119 -23.41 13.05 -12.16
N ASP A 120 -23.35 12.05 -11.26
CA ASP A 120 -22.96 12.22 -9.84
C ASP A 120 -21.52 11.73 -9.52
N ALA A 121 -20.67 11.50 -10.52
CA ALA A 121 -19.34 10.94 -10.33
C ALA A 121 -18.27 12.01 -10.05
N GLU A 122 -17.76 12.09 -8.80
CA GLU A 122 -16.65 12.96 -8.36
C GLU A 122 -15.53 13.06 -9.41
N THR A 123 -15.09 14.26 -9.77
CA THR A 123 -13.96 14.52 -10.69
C THR A 123 -12.64 13.97 -10.13
N PRO A 124 -11.61 13.71 -10.95
CA PRO A 124 -10.35 13.18 -10.44
C PRO A 124 -9.67 14.19 -9.49
N ALA A 125 -9.87 15.49 -9.75
CA ALA A 125 -9.41 16.57 -8.88
C ALA A 125 -10.12 16.56 -7.52
N GLU A 126 -11.45 16.35 -7.48
CA GLU A 126 -12.20 16.21 -6.21
C GLU A 126 -11.75 14.97 -5.43
N VAL A 127 -11.53 13.84 -6.10
CA VAL A 127 -11.00 12.63 -5.47
C VAL A 127 -9.63 12.90 -4.87
N VAL A 128 -8.70 13.49 -5.63
CA VAL A 128 -7.36 13.84 -5.14
C VAL A 128 -7.44 14.79 -3.95
N GLU A 129 -8.34 15.76 -3.97
CA GLU A 129 -8.51 16.71 -2.86
C GLU A 129 -9.06 16.04 -1.60
N SER A 130 -10.04 15.15 -1.76
CA SER A 130 -10.59 14.34 -0.67
C SER A 130 -9.50 13.47 -0.02
N LEU A 131 -8.75 12.73 -0.84
CA LEU A 131 -7.61 11.91 -0.40
C LEU A 131 -6.54 12.75 0.32
N GLY A 132 -6.21 13.93 -0.21
CA GLY A 132 -5.29 14.85 0.44
C GLY A 132 -5.82 15.32 1.81
N GLY A 133 -7.12 15.62 1.88
CA GLY A 133 -7.83 15.97 3.11
C GLY A 133 -7.71 14.91 4.21
N ASP A 134 -7.87 13.65 3.85
CA ASP A 134 -7.72 12.51 4.76
C ASP A 134 -6.31 12.43 5.35
N LEU A 135 -5.28 12.52 4.51
CA LEU A 135 -3.87 12.47 4.93
C LEU A 135 -3.54 13.64 5.87
N ARG A 136 -3.99 14.86 5.54
CA ARG A 136 -3.81 16.03 6.40
C ARG A 136 -4.52 15.86 7.74
N SER A 137 -5.74 15.34 7.73
CA SER A 137 -6.53 15.08 8.94
C SER A 137 -5.83 14.04 9.83
N PHE A 138 -5.36 12.94 9.26
CA PHE A 138 -4.62 11.89 9.95
C PHE A 138 -3.32 12.42 10.58
N ARG A 139 -2.52 13.15 9.80
CA ARG A 139 -1.27 13.77 10.26
C ARG A 139 -1.51 14.71 11.44
N ARG A 140 -2.52 15.59 11.37
CA ARG A 140 -2.85 16.51 12.47
C ARG A 140 -3.37 15.79 13.71
N ARG A 141 -4.32 14.86 13.54
CA ARG A 141 -4.98 14.16 14.66
C ARG A 141 -4.00 13.38 15.52
N HIS A 142 -2.97 12.79 14.89
CA HIS A 142 -1.98 11.97 15.57
C HIS A 142 -0.63 12.67 15.81
N SER A 143 -0.52 13.95 15.46
CA SER A 143 0.72 14.75 15.56
C SER A 143 1.93 14.05 14.93
N LEU A 144 1.73 13.55 13.71
CA LEU A 144 2.74 12.74 13.02
C LEU A 144 3.86 13.60 12.45
N GLU A 145 5.11 13.18 12.64
CA GLU A 145 6.27 13.84 12.04
C GLU A 145 6.29 13.62 10.52
N ARG A 146 5.94 12.40 10.11
CA ARG A 146 5.93 11.97 8.71
C ARG A 146 4.85 10.93 8.45
N VAL A 147 4.47 10.79 7.18
CA VAL A 147 3.54 9.77 6.71
C VAL A 147 4.18 9.03 5.55
N VAL A 148 4.09 7.70 5.58
CA VAL A 148 4.46 6.81 4.48
C VAL A 148 3.18 6.15 3.98
N VAL A 149 2.84 6.35 2.72
CA VAL A 149 1.72 5.70 2.05
C VAL A 149 2.22 4.42 1.39
N VAL A 150 1.53 3.31 1.62
CA VAL A 150 1.89 1.99 1.06
C VAL A 150 0.70 1.44 0.28
N ASN A 151 0.92 1.19 -1.02
CA ASN A 151 -0.08 0.54 -1.86
C ASN A 151 -0.03 -0.98 -1.70
N LEU A 152 -1.02 -1.53 -0.98
CA LEU A 152 -1.26 -2.97 -0.82
C LEU A 152 -2.61 -3.38 -1.44
N ALA A 153 -3.19 -2.53 -2.27
CA ALA A 153 -4.46 -2.81 -2.92
C ALA A 153 -4.30 -3.89 -4.00
N THR A 154 -5.43 -4.44 -4.42
CA THR A 154 -5.50 -5.36 -5.55
C THR A 154 -4.82 -4.78 -6.78
N THR A 155 -4.04 -5.61 -7.46
CA THR A 155 -3.34 -5.26 -8.70
C THR A 155 -4.34 -4.77 -9.76
N GLU A 156 -4.02 -3.64 -10.37
CA GLU A 156 -4.78 -3.12 -11.49
C GLU A 156 -4.40 -3.84 -12.79
N PRO A 157 -5.32 -3.99 -13.75
CA PRO A 157 -5.01 -4.56 -15.05
C PRO A 157 -3.90 -3.78 -15.77
N VAL A 158 -3.20 -4.47 -16.67
CA VAL A 158 -2.15 -3.86 -17.50
C VAL A 158 -2.68 -2.59 -18.14
N PHE A 159 -1.85 -1.55 -18.10
CA PHE A 159 -2.22 -0.20 -18.46
C PHE A 159 -1.14 0.39 -19.35
N THR A 160 -1.52 0.73 -20.59
CA THR A 160 -0.70 1.61 -21.42
C THR A 160 -0.79 3.00 -20.83
N THR A 161 0.36 3.59 -20.49
CA THR A 161 0.41 4.94 -19.92
C THR A 161 -0.11 5.96 -20.94
N PRO A 162 -1.15 6.74 -20.62
CA PRO A 162 -1.66 7.81 -21.46
C PRO A 162 -0.60 8.88 -21.72
N GLU A 163 -0.70 9.58 -22.85
CA GLU A 163 0.24 10.63 -23.24
C GLU A 163 0.29 11.77 -22.22
N ASP A 164 -0.86 12.14 -21.66
CA ASP A 164 -0.99 13.14 -20.60
C ASP A 164 -0.43 12.66 -19.24
N HIS A 165 -0.16 11.37 -19.05
CA HIS A 165 0.50 10.84 -17.84
C HIS A 165 2.03 10.74 -18.00
N LEU A 166 2.59 11.17 -19.14
CA LEU A 166 4.03 11.15 -19.40
C LEU A 166 4.77 12.36 -18.79
N THR A 167 4.07 13.47 -18.53
CA THR A 167 4.64 14.68 -17.92
C THR A 167 3.72 15.20 -16.83
N LEU A 168 4.29 15.82 -15.80
CA LEU A 168 3.51 16.39 -14.70
C LEU A 168 2.55 17.47 -15.19
N ALA A 169 3.01 18.35 -16.09
CA ALA A 169 2.17 19.41 -16.66
C ALA A 169 0.96 18.83 -17.42
N GLY A 170 1.16 17.75 -18.19
CA GLY A 170 0.07 17.06 -18.89
C GLY A 170 -0.94 16.46 -17.90
N LEU A 171 -0.46 15.81 -16.84
CA LEU A 171 -1.30 15.18 -15.84
C LEU A 171 -2.13 16.22 -15.09
N GLU A 172 -1.52 17.36 -14.71
CA GLU A 172 -2.20 18.45 -14.01
C GLU A 172 -3.25 19.15 -14.89
N GLU A 173 -3.00 19.31 -16.19
CA GLU A 173 -4.02 19.79 -17.13
C GLU A 173 -5.18 18.79 -17.24
N SER A 174 -4.88 17.50 -17.32
CA SER A 174 -5.87 16.42 -17.37
C SER A 174 -6.76 16.39 -16.12
N LEU A 175 -6.15 16.52 -14.93
CA LEU A 175 -6.87 16.66 -13.66
C LEU A 175 -7.81 17.88 -13.62
N ARG A 176 -7.38 19.04 -14.16
CA ARG A 176 -8.16 20.30 -14.16
C ARG A 176 -9.28 20.32 -15.19
N SER A 177 -8.99 19.88 -16.41
CA SER A 177 -9.93 19.95 -17.54
C SER A 177 -11.00 18.85 -17.50
N GLY A 178 -10.91 17.93 -16.54
CA GLY A 178 -11.70 16.70 -16.53
C GLY A 178 -11.34 15.76 -17.68
N GLY A 179 -10.16 15.97 -18.28
CA GLY A 179 -9.65 15.29 -19.48
C GLY A 179 -9.05 13.91 -19.21
N SER A 180 -8.94 13.11 -20.28
CA SER A 180 -8.73 11.65 -20.36
C SER A 180 -9.75 10.77 -19.63
N ALA A 181 -10.33 9.82 -20.38
CA ALA A 181 -11.40 8.94 -19.92
C ALA A 181 -10.98 7.95 -18.82
N VAL A 182 -9.67 7.78 -18.53
CA VAL A 182 -9.18 6.68 -17.67
C VAL A 182 -8.03 7.11 -16.76
N PHE A 183 -8.36 7.68 -15.60
CA PHE A 183 -7.46 7.67 -14.45
C PHE A 183 -7.53 6.31 -13.76
N ARG A 184 -6.39 5.67 -13.56
CA ARG A 184 -6.30 4.50 -12.67
C ARG A 184 -6.36 4.98 -11.21
N PRO A 185 -7.08 4.27 -10.31
CA PRO A 185 -7.09 4.59 -8.89
C PRO A 185 -5.68 4.78 -8.31
N SER A 186 -4.73 3.92 -8.67
CA SER A 186 -3.36 3.96 -8.17
C SER A 186 -2.62 5.26 -8.53
N THR A 187 -2.92 5.86 -9.69
CA THR A 187 -2.39 7.19 -10.06
C THR A 187 -2.93 8.27 -9.14
N LEU A 188 -4.24 8.26 -8.82
CA LEU A 188 -4.88 9.25 -7.95
C LEU A 188 -4.35 9.16 -6.51
N TYR A 189 -4.23 7.95 -5.98
CA TYR A 189 -3.67 7.73 -4.65
C TYR A 189 -2.21 8.18 -4.54
N ALA A 190 -1.37 7.82 -5.53
CA ALA A 190 0.04 8.22 -5.54
C ALA A 190 0.19 9.74 -5.68
N TYR A 191 -0.57 10.35 -6.59
CA TYR A 191 -0.58 11.80 -6.78
C TYR A 191 -0.97 12.52 -5.48
N ALA A 192 -2.08 12.13 -4.84
CA ALA A 192 -2.53 12.73 -3.60
C ALA A 192 -1.49 12.56 -2.48
N ALA A 193 -0.93 11.36 -2.32
CA ALA A 193 0.10 11.09 -1.32
C ALA A 193 1.32 12.00 -1.46
N MET A 194 1.90 12.05 -2.66
CA MET A 194 3.12 12.81 -2.91
C MET A 194 2.89 14.31 -2.81
N ARG A 195 1.72 14.81 -3.28
CA ARG A 195 1.33 16.22 -3.14
C ARG A 195 1.18 16.65 -1.68
N GLU A 196 0.78 15.75 -0.78
CA GLU A 196 0.73 16.04 0.67
C GLU A 196 2.09 15.82 1.38
N GLY A 197 3.18 15.62 0.63
CA GLY A 197 4.52 15.43 1.18
C GLY A 197 4.74 14.04 1.79
N ALA A 198 3.89 13.05 1.48
CA ALA A 198 4.04 11.70 2.00
C ALA A 198 4.96 10.86 1.09
N ALA A 199 5.85 10.08 1.71
CA ALA A 199 6.63 9.07 1.00
C ALA A 199 5.69 7.98 0.45
N PHE A 200 6.01 7.38 -0.69
CA PHE A 200 5.12 6.43 -1.35
C PHE A 200 5.80 5.10 -1.71
N ILE A 201 5.18 3.98 -1.33
CA ILE A 201 5.67 2.64 -1.64
C ILE A 201 4.61 1.90 -2.46
N ASN A 202 4.94 1.51 -3.69
CA ASN A 202 4.09 0.66 -4.51
C ASN A 202 4.47 -0.82 -4.37
N PHE A 203 3.76 -1.56 -3.52
CA PHE A 203 4.00 -2.99 -3.36
C PHE A 203 3.11 -3.84 -4.27
N ALA A 204 1.99 -3.30 -4.75
CA ALA A 204 1.16 -3.94 -5.77
C ALA A 204 1.84 -3.90 -7.16
N ALA A 205 1.39 -4.76 -8.08
CA ALA A 205 1.80 -4.74 -9.49
C ALA A 205 0.99 -3.74 -10.33
N SER A 206 0.63 -2.58 -9.76
CA SER A 206 -0.14 -1.52 -10.42
C SER A 206 0.80 -0.46 -11.00
N PRO A 207 1.17 -0.51 -12.30
CA PRO A 207 2.23 0.34 -12.85
C PRO A 207 1.88 1.82 -12.86
N ALA A 208 0.58 2.15 -12.92
CA ALA A 208 0.10 3.53 -13.00
C ALA A 208 0.36 4.34 -11.71
N ALA A 209 0.68 3.68 -10.59
CA ALA A 209 1.06 4.32 -9.33
C ALA A 209 2.40 5.08 -9.44
N LEU A 210 3.27 4.67 -10.35
CA LEU A 210 4.58 5.28 -10.60
C LEU A 210 4.76 5.57 -12.08
N ALA A 211 3.72 6.08 -12.74
CA ALA A 211 3.81 6.64 -14.09
C ALA A 211 4.83 7.82 -14.13
N PRO A 212 5.39 8.17 -15.31
CA PRO A 212 6.42 9.20 -15.40
C PRO A 212 6.04 10.54 -14.75
N ALA A 213 4.81 11.04 -14.99
CA ALA A 213 4.31 12.27 -14.36
C ALA A 213 4.28 12.20 -12.81
N ILE A 214 4.00 11.03 -12.24
CA ILE A 214 3.98 10.83 -10.78
C ILE A 214 5.40 10.84 -10.21
N ARG A 215 6.38 10.31 -10.94
CA ARG A 215 7.79 10.38 -10.51
C ARG A 215 8.31 11.81 -10.57
N GLU A 216 7.95 12.55 -11.62
CA GLU A 216 8.26 13.98 -11.76
C GLU A 216 7.63 14.79 -10.61
N LEU A 217 6.39 14.48 -10.21
CA LEU A 217 5.78 15.05 -9.01
C LEU A 217 6.60 14.74 -7.76
N ALA A 218 7.00 13.49 -7.55
CA ALA A 218 7.78 13.12 -6.37
C ALA A 218 9.10 13.88 -6.27
N GLU A 219 9.78 14.06 -7.41
CA GLU A 219 11.01 14.86 -7.52
C GLU A 219 10.75 16.34 -7.21
N ARG A 220 9.66 16.91 -7.73
CA ARG A 220 9.25 18.30 -7.45
C ARG A 220 8.98 18.53 -5.96
N GLU A 221 8.24 17.62 -5.32
CA GLU A 221 7.88 17.73 -3.90
C GLU A 221 9.01 17.29 -2.95
N GLY A 222 10.09 16.70 -3.49
CA GLY A 222 11.22 16.20 -2.70
C GLY A 222 10.87 15.00 -1.83
N VAL A 223 9.91 14.17 -2.24
CA VAL A 223 9.45 13.00 -1.47
C VAL A 223 10.03 11.69 -2.01
N PRO A 224 10.50 10.79 -1.14
CA PRO A 224 11.02 9.50 -1.58
C PRO A 224 9.89 8.57 -2.00
N PHE A 225 10.15 7.76 -3.03
CA PHE A 225 9.25 6.69 -3.46
C PHE A 225 10.00 5.39 -3.77
N ALA A 226 9.30 4.26 -3.69
CA ALA A 226 9.83 2.94 -3.99
C ALA A 226 8.77 2.04 -4.64
N GLY A 227 9.21 1.06 -5.42
CA GLY A 227 8.33 0.12 -6.13
C GLY A 227 8.96 -0.35 -7.45
N THR A 228 8.31 -1.23 -8.20
CA THR A 228 6.96 -1.79 -7.99
C THR A 228 7.02 -3.29 -7.64
N ASP A 229 5.90 -3.84 -7.17
CA ASP A 229 5.66 -5.29 -7.02
C ASP A 229 6.55 -6.00 -5.98
N GLY A 230 5.91 -6.40 -4.87
CA GLY A 230 6.56 -7.05 -3.74
C GLY A 230 7.17 -8.40 -4.08
N LYS A 231 8.50 -8.49 -4.08
CA LYS A 231 9.22 -9.75 -4.32
C LYS A 231 9.27 -10.65 -3.07
N THR A 232 8.25 -11.46 -2.86
CA THR A 232 8.03 -12.24 -1.61
C THR A 232 8.26 -13.74 -1.71
N GLY A 233 7.88 -14.38 -2.83
CA GLY A 233 7.84 -15.84 -2.98
C GLY A 233 8.71 -16.36 -4.13
N GLU A 234 8.08 -16.86 -5.20
CA GLU A 234 8.79 -17.47 -6.34
C GLU A 234 9.83 -16.53 -6.96
N THR A 235 9.47 -15.27 -7.21
CA THR A 235 10.37 -14.28 -7.81
C THR A 235 11.59 -14.00 -6.93
N LEU A 236 11.45 -14.10 -5.59
CA LEU A 236 12.58 -13.99 -4.67
C LEU A 236 13.58 -15.12 -4.92
N VAL A 237 13.11 -16.37 -4.92
CA VAL A 237 13.92 -17.57 -5.19
C VAL A 237 14.57 -17.48 -6.58
N LYS A 238 13.79 -17.09 -7.59
CA LYS A 238 14.26 -16.91 -8.97
C LYS A 238 15.44 -15.94 -9.04
N SER A 239 15.32 -14.77 -8.41
CA SER A 239 16.39 -13.77 -8.41
C SER A 239 17.66 -14.21 -7.68
N ALA A 240 17.51 -15.00 -6.60
CA ALA A 240 18.65 -15.55 -5.87
C ALA A 240 19.37 -16.63 -6.68
N LEU A 241 18.63 -17.58 -7.27
CA LEU A 241 19.18 -18.68 -8.05
C LEU A 241 19.76 -18.21 -9.39
N ALA A 242 19.12 -17.27 -10.08
CA ALA A 242 19.63 -16.71 -11.33
C ALA A 242 21.04 -16.12 -11.16
N SER A 243 21.27 -15.44 -10.04
CA SER A 243 22.59 -14.90 -9.70
C SER A 243 23.62 -16.03 -9.53
N LEU A 244 23.26 -17.12 -8.84
CA LEU A 244 24.15 -18.28 -8.65
C LEU A 244 24.60 -18.88 -9.98
N PHE A 245 23.70 -19.09 -10.94
CA PHE A 245 24.07 -19.66 -12.24
C PHE A 245 25.06 -18.76 -12.99
N ARG A 246 24.81 -17.44 -12.98
CA ARG A 246 25.72 -16.45 -13.58
C ARG A 246 27.11 -16.48 -12.95
N GLU A 247 27.20 -16.48 -11.61
CA GLU A 247 28.49 -16.51 -10.90
C GLU A 247 29.29 -17.81 -11.13
N ARG A 248 28.66 -18.85 -11.70
CA ARG A 248 29.29 -20.14 -12.01
C ARG A 248 29.47 -20.39 -13.50
N ASP A 249 29.23 -19.38 -14.34
CA ASP A 249 29.28 -19.50 -15.80
C ASP A 249 28.38 -20.63 -16.34
N LEU A 250 27.21 -20.81 -15.72
CA LEU A 250 26.23 -21.82 -16.11
C LEU A 250 25.14 -21.20 -16.97
N GLN A 251 24.95 -21.72 -18.18
CA GLN A 251 23.88 -21.31 -19.07
C GLN A 251 22.53 -21.90 -18.62
N VAL A 252 21.57 -21.05 -18.30
CA VAL A 252 20.19 -21.46 -18.06
C VAL A 252 19.50 -21.70 -19.39
N LEU A 253 19.18 -22.94 -19.72
CA LEU A 253 18.51 -23.31 -20.98
C LEU A 253 16.99 -23.12 -20.93
N ALA A 254 16.38 -23.31 -19.75
CA ALA A 254 14.93 -23.16 -19.54
C ALA A 254 14.63 -22.78 -18.09
N TRP A 255 13.54 -22.03 -17.89
CA TRP A 255 12.99 -21.71 -16.57
C TRP A 255 11.47 -21.86 -16.61
N HIS A 256 10.93 -22.75 -15.76
CA HIS A 256 9.48 -22.93 -15.58
C HIS A 256 9.05 -22.47 -14.19
N GLY A 257 7.91 -21.80 -14.09
CA GLY A 257 7.32 -21.35 -12.83
C GLY A 257 5.80 -21.35 -12.93
N ASP A 258 5.15 -22.07 -12.02
CA ASP A 258 3.70 -22.13 -11.87
C ASP A 258 3.33 -21.67 -10.46
N ASN A 259 2.37 -20.74 -10.37
CA ASN A 259 1.81 -20.26 -9.11
C ASN A 259 0.34 -20.66 -9.01
N VAL A 260 -0.04 -21.32 -7.92
CA VAL A 260 -1.43 -21.66 -7.60
C VAL A 260 -1.80 -20.95 -6.31
N LEU A 261 -2.76 -20.03 -6.38
CA LEU A 261 -3.20 -19.19 -5.27
C LEU A 261 -4.73 -19.27 -5.12
N GLY A 262 -5.22 -19.38 -3.89
CA GLY A 262 -6.66 -19.56 -3.59
C GLY A 262 -7.33 -18.38 -2.88
N ASN A 263 -6.62 -17.26 -2.69
CA ASN A 263 -7.13 -16.09 -1.98
C ASN A 263 -7.63 -15.01 -2.96
N ALA A 264 -8.09 -13.87 -2.42
CA ALA A 264 -8.61 -12.75 -3.22
C ALA A 264 -7.59 -12.20 -4.23
N ASP A 265 -6.29 -12.33 -3.96
CA ASP A 265 -5.22 -11.95 -4.88
C ASP A 265 -5.21 -12.86 -6.12
N GLY A 266 -5.26 -14.18 -5.93
CA GLY A 266 -5.44 -15.14 -7.02
C GLY A 266 -6.72 -14.90 -7.82
N ALA A 267 -7.82 -14.54 -7.15
CA ALA A 267 -9.08 -14.20 -7.82
C ALA A 267 -8.96 -12.97 -8.73
N ALA A 268 -8.21 -11.95 -8.32
CA ALA A 268 -7.98 -10.75 -9.12
C ALA A 268 -7.06 -10.99 -10.32
N LEU A 269 -6.14 -11.96 -10.20
CA LEU A 269 -5.18 -12.35 -11.24
C LEU A 269 -5.74 -13.40 -12.23
N ASN A 270 -6.97 -13.89 -12.02
CA ASN A 270 -7.60 -14.87 -12.90
C ASN A 270 -8.06 -14.28 -14.25
N ALA A 271 -8.20 -12.96 -14.36
CA ALA A 271 -8.54 -12.29 -15.61
C ALA A 271 -7.25 -11.82 -16.31
N PRO A 272 -7.07 -12.11 -17.62
CA PRO A 272 -5.89 -11.71 -18.38
C PRO A 272 -5.75 -10.20 -18.56
#